data_AF-A0A3D5I815-F1
#
_entry.id   AF-A0A3D5I815-F1
#
_cell.length_a   1.000
_cell.length_b   1.000
_cell.length_c   1.000
_cell.angle_alpha   90.00
_cell.angle_beta   90.00
_cell.angle_gamma   90.00
#
_symmetry.space_group_name_H-M   'P 1'
#
loop_
_entity.id
_entity.type
_entity.pdbx_description
1 polymer ?
#
loop_
_entity_poly.entity_id
_entity_poly.type
_entity_poly.pdbx_seq_one_letter_code
_entity_poly.pdbx_strand_id
1 'polypeptide(L)' 'LVNNMIIAKGEVVMVGDRFGIRFSEIVSPEKRMENL' A
#
# COMPACT_ATOMS: atom_id res chain seq x y z
N LEU A 1 3.58 -0.83 -5.73
CA LEU A 1 3.42 -0.14 -7.03
C LEU A 1 2.34 -0.88 -7.79
N VAL A 2 1.35 -0.16 -8.32
CA VAL A 2 0.30 -0.71 -9.20
C VAL A 2 0.27 0.21 -10.40
N ASN A 3 0.28 -0.34 -11.62
CA ASN A 3 0.31 0.43 -12.87
C ASN A 3 1.37 1.57 -12.86
N ASN A 4 2.58 1.27 -12.40
CA ASN A 4 3.70 2.23 -12.26
C ASN A 4 3.46 3.40 -11.28
N MET A 5 2.40 3.36 -10.47
CA MET A 5 2.10 4.38 -9.46
C MET A 5 2.28 3.87 -8.02
N ILE A 6 2.83 4.73 -7.16
CA ILE A 6 2.91 4.49 -5.71
C ILE A 6 1.53 4.76 -5.10
N ILE A 7 0.84 3.69 -4.68
CA ILE A 7 -0.53 3.76 -4.13
C ILE A 7 -0.58 3.78 -2.60
N ALA A 8 0.51 3.38 -1.95
CA ALA A 8 0.60 3.31 -0.50
C ALA A 8 2.06 3.34 -0.05
N LYS A 9 2.29 3.89 1.14
CA LYS A 9 3.53 3.71 1.90
C LYS A 9 3.24 2.82 3.09
N GLY A 10 4.19 1.98 3.44
CA GLY A 10 4.05 1.09 4.58
C GLY A 10 5.39 0.57 5.04
N GLU A 11 5.36 -0.06 6.20
CA GLU A 11 6.51 -0.68 6.84
C GLU A 11 6.30 -2.19 6.92
N VAL A 12 7.42 -2.93 6.88
CA VAL A 12 7.39 -4.38 7.08
C VAL A 12 7.19 -4.65 8.56
N VAL A 13 6.20 -5.47 8.88
CA VAL A 13 5.91 -5.90 10.24
C VAL A 13 5.91 -7.41 10.33
N MET A 14 6.21 -7.92 11.52
CA MET A 14 6.12 -9.34 11.83
C MET A 14 5.06 -9.53 12.90
N VAL A 15 4.12 -10.46 12.68
CA VAL A 15 3.09 -10.84 13.65
C VAL A 15 3.13 -12.35 13.84
N GLY A 16 3.60 -12.78 15.01
CA GLY A 16 3.98 -14.18 15.26
C GLY A 16 5.09 -14.58 14.27
N ASP A 17 4.85 -15.67 13.53
CA ASP A 17 5.79 -16.19 12.54
C ASP A 17 5.51 -15.70 11.10
N ARG A 18 4.65 -14.68 10.93
CA ARG A 18 4.23 -14.18 9.61
C ARG A 18 4.73 -12.77 9.36
N PHE A 19 5.20 -12.54 8.13
CA PHE A 19 5.51 -11.21 7.62
C PHE A 19 4.26 -10.55 7.03
N GLY A 20 4.10 -9.26 7.29
CA GLY A 20 3.06 -8.42 6.72
C GLY A 20 3.59 -7.03 6.36
N ILE A 21 2.77 -6.27 5.66
CA ILE A 21 3.05 -4.86 5.35
C ILE A 21 1.95 -4.03 6.03
N ARG A 22 2.34 -3.15 6.95
CA ARG A 22 1.41 -2.20 7.58
C ARG A 22 1.44 -0.90 6.78
N PHE A 23 0.30 -0.52 6.19
CA PHE A 23 0.18 0.74 5.49
C PHE A 23 0.08 1.91 6.48
N SER A 24 0.93 2.93 6.30
CA SER A 24 0.89 4.17 7.07
C SER A 24 0.13 5.27 6.33
N GLU A 25 0.26 5.31 5.01
CA GLU A 25 -0.40 6.28 4.13
C GLU A 25 -0.95 5.54 2.91
N ILE A 26 -2.19 5.86 2.53
CA ILE A 26 -2.83 5.27 1.36
C ILE A 26 -3.50 6.38 0.54
N VAL A 27 -3.32 6.36 -0.78
CA VAL A 27 -3.92 7.39 -1.65
C VAL A 27 -5.44 7.22 -1.73
N SER A 28 -6.21 8.29 -1.94
CA SER A 28 -7.68 8.22 -1.94
C SER A 28 -8.22 7.32 -3.07
N PRO A 29 -9.39 6.71 -2.92
CA PRO A 29 -9.96 5.83 -3.93
C PRO A 29 -10.13 6.51 -5.30
N GLU A 30 -10.51 7.80 -5.33
CA GLU A 30 -10.69 8.52 -6.61
C GLU A 30 -9.36 8.58 -7.39
N LYS A 31 -8.26 8.93 -6.70
CA LYS A 31 -6.91 8.96 -7.30
C LYS A 31 -6.39 7.58 -7.71
N ARG A 32 -6.83 6.50 -7.05
CA ARG A 32 -6.50 5.13 -7.46
C ARG A 32 -7.20 4.78 -8.78
N MET A 33 -8.44 5.22 -8.93
CA MET A 33 -9.30 4.86 -10.06
C MET A 33 -8.97 5.63 -11.34
N GLU A 34 -8.41 6.84 -11.23
CA GLU A 34 -7.87 7.58 -12.38
C GLU A 34 -6.75 6.84 -13.12
N ASN A 35 -6.11 5.84 -12.49
CA ASN A 35 -4.90 5.18 -13.01
C ASN A 35 -5.03 3.65 -13.11
N LEU A 36 -6.25 3.12 -13.06
CA LEU A 36 -6.54 1.71 -13.33
C LEU A 36 -6.57 1.40 -14.82
#